data_AF-A0A0F0CBZ2-F1
#
_entry.id   AF-A0A0F0CBZ2-F1
#
_cell.length_a   1.000
_cell.length_b   1.000
_cell.length_c   1.000
_cell.angle_alpha   90.00
_cell.angle_beta   90.00
_cell.angle_gamma   90.00
#
_symmetry.space_group_name_H-M   'P 1'
#
loop_
_entity.id
_entity.type
_entity.pdbx_description
1 polymer ?
#
loop_
_entity_poly.entity_id
_entity_poly.type
_entity_poly.pdbx_seq_one_letter_code
_entity_poly.pdbx_strand_id
1 'polypeptide(L)'
;MKRFFKGGLISLFLLLFLFSGVTIHTLLQSQTNGRLINYVGIVRGASQRLIKLEISDQPSDEMIEYLDGILSELQGGEAIYGLPDPGDPAYQMELAELELMWTQIKSEIAANRSGSGDSTKLLALSEDFFEQANRTVFSADAYSARQMRFLLSVCLVMIGIMSLTWIFIFWANSKNLLRLEVQNKKLSDLTQRDALTGVYLMNAFKEKARPRIGGQLCAPSPL
;
A
#
# COMPACT_ATOMS: atom_id res chain seq x y z
N MET A 1 -33.20 -9.11 8.48
CA MET A 1 -32.22 -9.27 7.38
C MET A 1 -31.96 -7.98 6.59
N LYS A 2 -32.96 -7.30 6.00
CA LYS A 2 -32.72 -6.07 5.19
C LYS A 2 -31.99 -4.93 5.92
N ARG A 3 -32.29 -4.66 7.21
CA ARG A 3 -31.56 -3.64 8.02
C ARG A 3 -30.09 -4.01 8.25
N PHE A 4 -29.79 -5.28 8.54
CA PHE A 4 -28.42 -5.78 8.72
C PHE A 4 -27.62 -5.75 7.41
N PHE A 5 -28.27 -6.05 6.28
CA PHE A 5 -27.64 -5.97 4.96
C PHE A 5 -27.27 -4.53 4.57
N LYS A 6 -28.19 -3.59 4.80
CA LYS A 6 -27.93 -2.15 4.57
C LYS A 6 -26.83 -1.62 5.51
N GLY A 7 -26.87 -1.99 6.79
CA GLY A 7 -25.83 -1.60 7.75
C GLY A 7 -24.45 -2.14 7.40
N GLY A 8 -24.36 -3.40 6.98
CA GLY A 8 -23.10 -4.00 6.51
C GLY A 8 -22.56 -3.33 5.25
N LEU A 9 -23.42 -2.97 4.30
CA LEU A 9 -23.01 -2.26 3.07
C LEU A 9 -22.51 -0.83 3.36
N ILE A 10 -23.17 -0.11 4.26
CA ILE A 10 -22.73 1.22 4.71
C ILE A 10 -21.38 1.11 5.43
N SER A 11 -21.24 0.13 6.33
CA SER A 11 -19.97 -0.13 7.02
C SER A 11 -18.84 -0.46 6.05
N LEU A 12 -19.11 -1.28 5.02
CA LEU A 12 -18.13 -1.63 3.98
C LEU A 12 -17.71 -0.39 3.19
N PHE A 13 -18.67 0.46 2.82
CA PHE A 13 -18.39 1.70 2.10
C PHE A 13 -17.49 2.65 2.92
N LEU A 14 -17.79 2.85 4.21
CA LEU A 14 -16.96 3.68 5.08
C LEU A 14 -15.55 3.12 5.25
N LEU A 15 -15.43 1.80 5.40
CA LEU A 15 -14.16 1.09 5.54
C LEU A 15 -13.30 1.22 4.26
N LEU A 16 -13.93 1.11 3.09
CA LEU A 16 -13.28 1.36 1.79
C LEU A 16 -12.80 2.80 1.62
N PHE A 17 -13.60 3.78 2.06
CA PHE A 17 -13.22 5.18 2.00
C PHE A 17 -12.06 5.52 2.93
N LEU A 18 -12.07 5.00 4.16
CA LEU A 18 -10.94 5.15 5.08
C LEU A 18 -9.68 4.50 4.50
N PHE A 19 -9.81 3.31 3.93
CA PHE A 19 -8.71 2.58 3.32
C PHE A 19 -8.12 3.32 2.12
N SER A 20 -8.93 3.89 1.23
CA SER A 20 -8.42 4.67 0.12
C SER A 20 -7.60 5.87 0.60
N GLY A 21 -8.06 6.57 1.65
CA GLY A 21 -7.31 7.66 2.29
C GLY A 21 -5.94 7.22 2.82
N VAL A 22 -5.89 6.14 3.61
CA VAL A 22 -4.63 5.59 4.15
C VAL A 22 -3.68 5.15 3.04
N THR A 23 -4.21 4.54 1.98
CA THR A 23 -3.42 4.05 0.84
C THR A 23 -2.82 5.22 0.06
N ILE A 24 -3.62 6.24 -0.25
CA ILE A 24 -3.14 7.45 -0.96
C ILE A 24 -2.08 8.17 -0.13
N HIS A 25 -2.34 8.39 1.16
CA HIS A 25 -1.38 9.04 2.06
C HIS A 25 -0.05 8.29 2.09
N THR A 26 -0.08 6.97 2.23
CA THR A 26 1.13 6.17 2.29
C THR A 26 1.86 6.10 0.94
N LEU A 27 1.13 6.10 -0.17
CA LEU A 27 1.71 6.14 -1.51
C LEU A 27 2.46 7.45 -1.77
N LEU A 28 1.88 8.59 -1.36
CA LEU A 28 2.53 9.89 -1.47
C LEU A 28 3.84 9.92 -0.67
N GLN A 29 3.81 9.43 0.57
CA GLN A 29 5.00 9.31 1.42
C GLN A 29 6.08 8.40 0.80
N SER A 30 5.68 7.31 0.15
CA SER A 30 6.64 6.42 -0.51
C SER A 30 7.36 7.08 -1.68
N GLN A 31 6.69 7.95 -2.44
CA GLN A 31 7.33 8.68 -3.54
C GLN A 31 8.33 9.72 -3.03
N THR A 32 7.98 10.45 -1.97
CA THR A 32 8.86 11.44 -1.36
C THR A 32 10.09 10.79 -0.72
N ASN A 33 9.95 9.60 -0.12
CA ASN A 33 11.09 8.88 0.43
C ASN A 33 12.11 8.42 -0.64
N GLY A 34 11.67 8.08 -1.85
CA GLY A 34 12.59 7.78 -2.95
C GLY A 34 13.46 8.97 -3.33
N ARG A 35 12.91 10.19 -3.22
CA ARG A 35 13.66 11.44 -3.40
C ARG A 35 14.70 11.63 -2.31
N LEU A 36 14.34 11.35 -1.05
CA LEU A 36 15.26 11.42 0.08
C LEU A 36 16.51 10.55 -0.14
N ILE A 37 16.30 9.28 -0.48
CA ILE A 37 17.37 8.33 -0.79
C ILE A 37 18.24 8.83 -1.95
N ASN A 38 17.62 9.36 -3.00
CA ASN A 38 18.33 9.87 -4.17
C ASN A 38 19.24 11.06 -3.81
N TYR A 39 18.74 12.04 -3.05
CA TYR A 39 19.50 13.24 -2.72
C TYR A 39 20.63 12.98 -1.72
N VAL A 40 20.43 12.10 -0.73
CA VAL A 40 21.55 11.64 0.12
C VAL A 40 22.59 10.88 -0.72
N GLY A 41 22.14 10.10 -1.71
CA GLY A 41 23.03 9.46 -2.70
C GLY A 41 23.82 10.47 -3.54
N ILE A 42 23.21 11.59 -3.92
CA ILE A 42 23.88 12.73 -4.58
C ILE A 42 24.94 13.32 -3.65
N VAL A 43 24.60 13.61 -2.39
CA VAL A 43 25.55 14.14 -1.39
C VAL A 43 26.80 13.28 -1.31
N ARG A 44 26.63 11.95 -1.22
CA ARG A 44 27.73 10.97 -1.21
C ARG A 44 28.62 11.05 -2.46
N GLY A 45 28.01 11.09 -3.65
CA GLY A 45 28.76 11.08 -4.91
C GLY A 45 29.40 12.44 -5.25
N ALA A 46 28.69 13.52 -4.99
CA ALA A 46 29.13 14.88 -5.25
C ALA A 46 30.22 15.31 -4.26
N SER A 47 30.15 14.93 -2.98
CA SER A 47 31.25 15.19 -2.03
C SER A 47 32.54 14.50 -2.47
N GLN A 48 32.47 13.23 -2.87
CA GLN A 48 33.61 12.48 -3.41
C GLN A 48 34.21 13.14 -4.67
N ARG A 49 33.36 13.64 -5.58
CA ARG A 49 33.83 14.40 -6.74
C ARG A 49 34.48 15.73 -6.31
N LEU A 50 33.90 16.45 -5.36
CA LEU A 50 34.45 17.71 -4.84
C LEU A 50 35.84 17.47 -4.28
N ILE A 51 35.99 16.49 -3.39
CA ILE A 51 37.28 16.19 -2.74
C ILE A 51 38.35 15.84 -3.77
N LYS A 52 38.00 15.06 -4.81
CA LYS A 52 38.92 14.75 -5.92
C LYS A 52 39.40 16.01 -6.67
N LEU A 53 38.52 16.99 -6.84
CA LEU A 53 38.86 18.27 -7.47
C LEU A 53 39.75 19.12 -6.54
N GLU A 54 39.42 19.19 -5.25
CA GLU A 54 40.22 19.93 -4.25
C GLU A 54 41.65 19.38 -4.11
N ILE A 55 41.84 18.06 -4.07
CA ILE A 55 43.18 17.45 -4.01
C ILE A 55 43.96 17.55 -5.34
N SER A 56 43.27 17.89 -6.43
CA SER A 56 43.87 18.10 -7.77
C SER A 56 44.09 19.58 -8.08
N ASP A 57 44.06 20.44 -7.04
CA ASP A 57 44.20 21.90 -7.13
C ASP A 57 43.18 22.57 -8.08
N GLN A 58 41.96 22.00 -8.17
CA GLN A 58 40.84 22.52 -8.96
C GLN A 58 39.66 22.86 -8.04
N PRO A 59 39.75 23.90 -7.20
CA PRO A 59 38.72 24.20 -6.20
C PRO A 59 37.35 24.47 -6.85
N SER A 60 36.27 24.04 -6.19
CA SER A 60 34.90 24.21 -6.70
C SER A 60 33.93 24.69 -5.61
N ASP A 61 33.74 26.00 -5.53
CA ASP A 61 32.78 26.61 -4.58
C ASP A 61 31.33 26.33 -4.98
N GLU A 62 31.03 26.26 -6.27
CA GLU A 62 29.71 25.86 -6.80
C GLU A 62 29.27 24.49 -6.26
N MET A 63 30.20 23.53 -6.17
CA MET A 63 29.88 22.20 -5.61
C MET A 63 29.65 22.24 -4.10
N ILE A 64 30.36 23.11 -3.38
CA ILE A 64 30.14 23.34 -1.94
C ILE A 64 28.74 23.93 -1.72
N GLU A 65 28.38 24.97 -2.47
CA GLU A 65 27.05 25.61 -2.40
C GLU A 65 25.93 24.64 -2.76
N TYR A 66 26.13 23.81 -3.79
CA TYR A 66 25.17 22.78 -4.18
C TYR A 66 24.93 21.75 -3.06
N LEU A 67 26.00 21.26 -2.44
CA LEU A 67 25.94 20.32 -1.32
C LEU A 67 25.31 20.96 -0.08
N ASP A 68 25.65 22.22 0.22
CA ASP A 68 25.05 23.00 1.31
C ASP A 68 23.55 23.16 1.13
N GLY A 69 23.09 23.48 -0.08
CA GLY A 69 21.67 23.58 -0.39
C GLY A 69 20.92 22.27 -0.15
N ILE A 70 21.48 21.13 -0.58
CA ILE A 70 20.84 19.82 -0.37
C ILE A 70 20.82 19.47 1.12
N LEU A 71 21.95 19.58 1.81
CA LEU A 71 22.05 19.21 3.24
C LEU A 71 21.18 20.10 4.12
N SER A 72 21.07 21.40 3.81
CA SER A 72 20.18 22.31 4.51
C SER A 72 18.72 21.92 4.36
N GLU A 73 18.27 21.57 3.15
CA GLU A 73 16.88 21.18 2.93
C GLU A 73 16.55 19.82 3.55
N LEU A 74 17.50 18.87 3.58
CA LEU A 74 17.33 17.58 4.27
C LEU A 74 17.01 17.76 5.77
N GLN A 75 17.39 18.90 6.37
CA GLN A 75 17.12 19.23 7.77
C GLN A 75 15.91 20.15 7.98
N GLY A 76 15.08 20.34 6.96
CA GLY A 76 13.91 21.22 7.05
C GLY A 76 14.23 22.70 6.80
N GLY A 77 15.36 22.97 6.13
CA GLY A 77 15.63 24.28 5.52
C GLY A 77 14.66 24.64 4.39
N GLU A 78 15.06 25.59 3.55
CA GLU A 78 14.20 26.05 2.45
C GLU A 78 13.92 24.92 1.44
N ALA A 79 12.65 24.74 1.07
CA ALA A 79 12.17 23.64 0.24
C ALA A 79 12.41 23.87 -1.27
N ILE A 80 13.67 23.86 -1.72
CA ILE A 80 14.08 24.08 -3.11
C ILE A 80 13.90 22.82 -3.97
N TYR A 81 14.20 21.66 -3.42
CA TYR A 81 14.25 20.34 -4.06
C TYR A 81 13.01 19.48 -3.75
N GLY A 82 12.17 19.93 -2.81
CA GLY A 82 10.97 19.26 -2.33
C GLY A 82 11.30 18.01 -1.51
N LEU A 83 12.33 18.08 -0.68
CA LEU A 83 12.73 16.96 0.19
C LEU A 83 11.76 16.83 1.37
N PRO A 84 11.33 15.60 1.69
CA PRO A 84 10.54 15.39 2.90
C PRO A 84 11.42 15.49 4.14
N ASP A 85 10.82 15.89 5.26
CA ASP A 85 11.41 15.77 6.60
C ASP A 85 10.76 14.57 7.31
N PRO A 86 11.34 13.36 7.21
CA PRO A 86 10.79 12.19 7.89
C PRO A 86 11.05 12.29 9.39
N GLY A 87 10.00 12.16 10.19
CA GLY A 87 10.09 12.09 11.65
C GLY A 87 10.67 10.77 12.19
N ASP A 88 11.56 10.10 11.45
CA ASP A 88 12.21 8.86 11.88
C ASP A 88 13.48 9.16 12.69
N PRO A 89 13.54 8.80 13.99
CA PRO A 89 14.67 9.19 14.84
C PRO A 89 16.01 8.59 14.40
N ALA A 90 16.01 7.40 13.81
CA ALA A 90 17.24 6.77 13.34
C ALA A 90 17.78 7.51 12.11
N TYR A 91 16.90 7.89 11.18
CA TYR A 91 17.28 8.74 10.05
C TYR A 91 17.82 10.09 10.51
N GLN A 92 17.12 10.77 11.42
CA GLN A 92 17.52 12.10 11.90
C GLN A 92 18.87 12.08 12.62
N MET A 93 19.17 11.02 13.36
CA MET A 93 20.47 10.83 14.01
C MET A 93 21.60 10.71 12.99
N GLU A 94 21.43 9.85 11.97
CA GLU A 94 22.44 9.67 10.92
C GLU A 94 22.65 10.94 10.08
N LEU A 95 21.56 11.68 9.81
CA LEU A 95 21.62 12.95 9.08
C LEU A 95 22.36 14.03 9.87
N ALA A 96 22.14 14.12 11.18
CA ALA A 96 22.85 15.09 12.03
C ALA A 96 24.36 14.81 12.08
N GLU A 97 24.75 13.54 12.15
CA GLU A 97 26.17 13.14 12.08
C GLU A 97 26.78 13.46 10.70
N LEU A 98 26.02 13.23 9.63
CA LEU A 98 26.44 13.57 8.26
C LEU A 98 26.73 15.07 8.11
N GLU A 99 25.86 15.93 8.64
CA GLU A 99 26.03 17.39 8.58
C GLU A 99 27.25 17.86 9.39
N LEU A 100 27.45 17.28 10.57
CA LEU A 100 28.61 17.58 11.40
C LEU A 100 29.91 17.23 10.67
N MET A 101 29.98 16.07 10.03
CA MET A 101 31.12 15.68 9.19
C MET A 101 31.27 16.59 7.97
N TRP A 102 30.17 17.04 7.35
CA TRP A 102 30.23 17.99 6.24
C TRP A 102 30.89 19.32 6.65
N THR A 103 30.56 19.82 7.83
CA THR A 103 31.20 21.02 8.38
C THR A 103 32.70 20.82 8.58
N GLN A 104 33.11 19.64 9.05
CA GLN A 104 34.54 19.29 9.17
C GLN A 104 35.22 19.22 7.79
N ILE A 105 34.57 18.63 6.80
CA ILE A 105 35.09 18.59 5.41
C ILE A 105 35.33 20.00 4.90
N LYS A 106 34.36 20.93 5.04
CA LYS A 106 34.52 22.32 4.58
C LYS A 106 35.71 23.01 5.25
N SER A 107 35.92 22.76 6.55
CA SER A 107 37.08 23.29 7.28
C SER A 107 38.40 22.73 6.75
N GLU A 108 38.49 21.43 6.47
CA GLU A 108 39.70 20.80 5.93
C GLU A 108 39.97 21.23 4.48
N ILE A 109 38.93 21.43 3.66
CA ILE A 109 39.05 22.03 2.32
C ILE A 109 39.69 23.42 2.42
N ALA A 110 39.17 24.27 3.31
CA ALA A 110 39.71 25.62 3.50
C ALA A 110 41.19 25.60 3.95
N ALA A 111 41.54 24.69 4.87
CA ALA A 111 42.92 24.51 5.32
C ALA A 111 43.85 24.02 4.20
N ASN A 112 43.38 23.10 3.36
CA ASN A 112 44.16 22.59 2.22
C ASN A 112 44.45 23.69 1.20
N ARG A 113 43.43 24.51 0.89
CA ARG A 113 43.56 25.66 -0.02
C ARG A 113 44.51 26.74 0.51
N SER A 114 44.62 26.92 1.83
CA SER A 114 45.59 27.86 2.44
C SER A 114 46.99 27.29 2.63
N GLY A 115 47.25 26.06 2.18
CA GLY A 115 48.54 25.38 2.31
C GLY A 115 48.89 24.92 3.73
N SER A 116 47.94 25.00 4.66
CA SER A 116 48.10 24.54 6.05
C SER A 116 47.46 23.17 6.32
N GLY A 117 46.76 22.61 5.33
CA GLY A 117 46.05 21.34 5.41
C GLY A 117 46.89 20.15 4.95
N ASP A 118 46.32 18.96 5.14
CA ASP A 118 46.87 17.68 4.68
C ASP A 118 45.85 16.99 3.78
N SER A 119 46.13 16.90 2.49
CA SER A 119 45.30 16.21 1.50
C SER A 119 45.01 14.75 1.88
N THR A 120 45.89 14.09 2.62
CA THR A 120 45.69 12.72 3.11
C THR A 120 44.60 12.67 4.17
N LYS A 121 44.60 13.64 5.09
CA LYS A 121 43.58 13.79 6.12
C LYS A 121 42.23 14.16 5.51
N LEU A 122 42.21 15.07 4.53
CA LEU A 122 41.00 15.43 3.79
C LEU A 122 40.40 14.22 3.06
N LEU A 123 41.25 13.41 2.42
CA LEU A 123 40.83 12.17 1.77
C LEU A 123 40.26 11.17 2.77
N ALA A 124 40.94 10.92 3.91
CA ALA A 124 40.43 10.01 4.94
C ALA A 124 39.06 10.46 5.49
N LEU A 125 38.91 11.75 5.80
CA LEU A 125 37.64 12.32 6.25
C LEU A 125 36.53 12.17 5.19
N SER A 126 36.87 12.26 3.90
CA SER A 126 35.90 12.06 2.82
C SER A 126 35.42 10.62 2.68
N GLU A 127 36.24 9.63 3.04
CA GLU A 127 35.84 8.22 3.09
C GLU A 127 34.94 7.95 4.30
N ASP A 128 35.25 8.54 5.47
CA ASP A 128 34.39 8.45 6.65
C ASP A 128 33.01 9.09 6.38
N PHE A 129 32.99 10.25 5.72
CA PHE A 129 31.77 10.91 5.26
C PHE A 129 31.00 10.07 4.25
N PHE A 130 31.70 9.38 3.34
CA PHE A 130 31.05 8.48 2.38
C PHE A 130 30.30 7.36 3.10
N GLU A 131 30.92 6.75 4.12
CA GLU A 131 30.27 5.72 4.93
C GLU A 131 29.12 6.27 5.77
N GLN A 132 29.25 7.48 6.32
CA GLN A 132 28.14 8.13 7.03
C GLN A 132 26.96 8.44 6.09
N ALA A 133 27.23 8.91 4.87
CA ALA A 133 26.20 9.12 3.87
C ALA A 133 25.52 7.80 3.48
N ASN A 134 26.29 6.70 3.42
CA ASN A 134 25.77 5.37 3.16
C ASN A 134 24.86 4.86 4.29
N ARG A 135 25.25 5.06 5.56
CA ARG A 135 24.37 4.79 6.72
C ARG A 135 23.09 5.61 6.67
N THR A 136 23.18 6.89 6.31
CA THR A 136 22.03 7.79 6.14
C THR A 136 21.10 7.32 5.02
N VAL A 137 21.64 6.81 3.91
CA VAL A 137 20.83 6.17 2.84
C VAL A 137 20.12 4.92 3.37
N PHE A 138 20.83 4.07 4.12
CA PHE A 138 20.22 2.85 4.66
C PHE A 138 19.15 3.14 5.72
N SER A 139 19.29 4.17 6.54
CA SER A 139 18.25 4.56 7.50
C SER A 139 17.01 5.10 6.79
N ALA A 140 17.18 5.90 5.72
CA ALA A 140 16.09 6.34 4.86
C ALA A 140 15.36 5.18 4.16
N ASP A 141 16.11 4.19 3.66
CA ASP A 141 15.54 2.97 3.06
C ASP A 141 14.80 2.12 4.10
N ALA A 142 15.38 1.93 5.28
CA ALA A 142 14.76 1.18 6.37
C ALA A 142 13.44 1.82 6.86
N TYR A 143 13.40 3.16 6.94
CA TYR A 143 12.17 3.92 7.21
C TYR A 143 11.11 3.64 6.13
N SER A 144 11.49 3.75 4.87
CA SER A 144 10.61 3.51 3.71
C SER A 144 10.06 2.08 3.69
N ALA A 145 10.92 1.10 3.93
CA ALA A 145 10.54 -0.30 4.01
C ALA A 145 9.60 -0.58 5.19
N ARG A 146 9.75 0.12 6.32
CA ARG A 146 8.82 0.01 7.46
C ARG A 146 7.44 0.55 7.10
N GLN A 147 7.38 1.71 6.46
CA GLN A 147 6.12 2.31 6.01
C GLN A 147 5.42 1.42 4.98
N MET A 148 6.16 0.85 4.04
CA MET A 148 5.62 -0.07 3.03
C MET A 148 5.09 -1.37 3.64
N ARG A 149 5.82 -1.95 4.62
CA ARG A 149 5.36 -3.14 5.37
C ARG A 149 4.08 -2.85 6.16
N PHE A 150 3.97 -1.67 6.74
CA PHE A 150 2.74 -1.23 7.42
C PHE A 150 1.57 -1.12 6.43
N LEU A 151 1.77 -0.52 5.26
CA LEU A 151 0.74 -0.47 4.23
C LEU A 151 0.29 -1.87 3.80
N LEU A 152 1.24 -2.77 3.56
CA LEU A 152 0.96 -4.14 3.15
C LEU A 152 0.15 -4.90 4.23
N SER A 153 0.49 -4.74 5.50
CA SER A 153 -0.27 -5.36 6.59
C SER A 153 -1.70 -4.82 6.68
N VAL A 154 -1.88 -3.49 6.55
CA VAL A 154 -3.21 -2.86 6.48
C VAL A 154 -4.01 -3.40 5.29
N CYS A 155 -3.41 -3.47 4.10
CA CYS A 155 -4.05 -4.04 2.91
C CYS A 155 -4.52 -5.48 3.12
N LEU A 156 -3.68 -6.34 3.71
CA LEU A 156 -4.03 -7.74 3.96
C LEU A 156 -5.20 -7.89 4.95
N VAL A 157 -5.17 -7.14 6.05
CA VAL A 157 -6.27 -7.12 7.03
C VAL A 157 -7.57 -6.66 6.38
N MET A 158 -7.50 -5.60 5.57
CA MET A 158 -8.64 -5.04 4.87
C MET A 158 -9.24 -6.01 3.85
N ILE A 159 -8.42 -6.67 3.05
CA ILE A 159 -8.85 -7.72 2.12
C ILE A 159 -9.53 -8.86 2.89
N GLY A 160 -8.99 -9.25 4.04
CA GLY A 160 -9.60 -10.26 4.91
C GLY A 160 -11.00 -9.88 5.38
N ILE A 161 -11.15 -8.67 5.94
CA ILE A 161 -12.46 -8.16 6.41
C ILE A 161 -13.45 -8.08 5.24
N MET A 162 -13.04 -7.53 4.10
CA MET A 162 -13.89 -7.44 2.92
C MET A 162 -14.33 -8.82 2.44
N SER A 163 -13.41 -9.78 2.35
CA SER A 163 -13.71 -11.15 1.93
C SER A 163 -14.73 -11.82 2.86
N LEU A 164 -14.57 -11.67 4.18
CA LEU A 164 -15.52 -12.18 5.17
C LEU A 164 -16.92 -11.55 5.02
N THR A 165 -17.00 -10.23 4.79
CA THR A 165 -18.29 -9.56 4.56
C THR A 165 -18.98 -10.05 3.29
N TRP A 166 -18.22 -10.28 2.20
CA TRP A 166 -18.73 -10.84 0.96
C TRP A 166 -19.24 -12.27 1.12
N ILE A 167 -18.47 -13.13 1.80
CA ILE A 167 -18.89 -14.50 2.13
C ILE A 167 -20.19 -14.48 2.94
N PHE A 168 -20.29 -13.61 3.94
CA PHE A 168 -21.49 -13.49 4.77
C PHE A 168 -22.72 -13.01 3.96
N ILE A 169 -22.54 -11.99 3.12
CA ILE A 169 -23.57 -11.47 2.21
C ILE A 169 -24.05 -12.57 1.25
N PHE A 170 -23.12 -13.27 0.61
CA PHE A 170 -23.42 -14.34 -0.33
C PHE A 170 -24.17 -15.48 0.37
N TRP A 171 -23.70 -15.91 1.52
CA TRP A 171 -24.37 -16.95 2.32
C TRP A 171 -25.78 -16.56 2.75
N ALA A 172 -25.97 -15.33 3.23
CA ALA A 172 -27.29 -14.82 3.61
C ALA A 172 -28.24 -14.70 2.39
N ASN A 173 -27.72 -14.28 1.24
CA ASN A 173 -28.49 -14.17 0.00
C ASN A 173 -28.90 -15.57 -0.52
N SER A 174 -27.99 -16.52 -0.58
CA SER A 174 -28.27 -17.90 -0.99
C SER A 174 -29.38 -18.54 -0.16
N LYS A 175 -29.40 -18.30 1.16
CA LYS A 175 -30.52 -18.75 2.02
C LYS A 175 -31.85 -18.08 1.67
N ASN A 176 -31.85 -16.79 1.37
CA ASN A 176 -33.05 -16.08 0.95
C ASN A 176 -33.56 -16.56 -0.41
N LEU A 177 -32.65 -16.84 -1.36
CA LEU A 177 -33.00 -17.36 -2.68
C LEU A 177 -33.69 -18.73 -2.59
N LEU A 178 -33.12 -19.66 -1.83
CA LEU A 178 -33.73 -20.97 -1.58
C LEU A 178 -35.10 -20.85 -0.91
N ARG A 179 -35.23 -19.94 0.06
CA ARG A 179 -36.52 -19.68 0.72
C ARG A 179 -37.56 -19.14 -0.26
N LEU A 180 -37.17 -18.22 -1.15
CA LEU A 180 -38.03 -17.67 -2.18
C LEU A 180 -38.45 -18.75 -3.19
N GLU A 181 -37.55 -19.63 -3.61
CA GLU A 181 -37.88 -20.74 -4.50
C GLU A 181 -38.90 -21.70 -3.87
N VAL A 182 -38.72 -22.07 -2.59
CA VAL A 182 -39.67 -22.91 -1.86
C VAL A 182 -41.02 -22.22 -1.71
N GLN A 183 -41.05 -20.94 -1.39
CA GLN A 183 -42.29 -20.17 -1.28
C GLN A 183 -43.01 -20.03 -2.62
N ASN A 184 -42.26 -19.79 -3.70
CA ASN A 184 -42.80 -19.68 -5.05
C ASN A 184 -43.38 -21.03 -5.53
N LYS A 185 -42.67 -22.15 -5.29
CA LYS A 185 -43.19 -23.50 -5.55
C LYS A 185 -44.49 -23.79 -4.80
N LYS A 186 -44.58 -23.42 -3.51
CA LYS A 186 -45.81 -23.58 -2.72
C LYS A 186 -46.95 -22.72 -3.25
N LEU A 187 -46.67 -21.47 -3.59
CA LEU A 187 -47.69 -20.57 -4.12
C LEU A 187 -48.21 -21.06 -5.48
N SER A 188 -47.30 -21.51 -6.35
CA SER A 188 -47.65 -22.14 -7.63
C SER A 188 -48.52 -23.39 -7.42
N ASP A 189 -48.15 -24.30 -6.50
CA ASP A 189 -48.96 -25.49 -6.22
C ASP A 189 -50.37 -25.13 -5.69
N LEU A 190 -50.47 -24.11 -4.84
CA LEU A 190 -51.77 -23.61 -4.36
C LEU A 190 -52.62 -23.03 -5.49
N THR A 191 -52.04 -22.30 -6.44
CA THR A 191 -52.78 -21.78 -7.61
C THR A 191 -53.27 -22.88 -8.55
N GLN A 192 -52.64 -24.05 -8.50
CA GLN A 192 -53.05 -25.22 -9.29
C GLN A 192 -54.15 -26.05 -8.60
N ARG A 193 -54.56 -25.70 -7.39
CA ARG A 193 -55.59 -26.39 -6.62
C ARG A 193 -56.86 -25.54 -6.48
N ASP A 194 -57.99 -26.21 -6.45
CA ASP A 194 -59.29 -25.61 -6.16
C ASP A 194 -59.34 -25.11 -4.71
N ALA A 195 -59.84 -23.89 -4.50
CA ALA A 195 -59.76 -23.21 -3.22
C ALA A 195 -60.68 -23.81 -2.13
N LEU A 196 -61.77 -24.47 -2.53
CA LEU A 196 -62.76 -25.03 -1.61
C LEU A 196 -62.46 -26.50 -1.27
N THR A 197 -61.85 -27.24 -2.19
CA THR A 197 -61.63 -28.69 -2.05
C THR A 197 -60.15 -29.08 -1.89
N GLY A 198 -59.21 -28.21 -2.26
CA GLY A 198 -57.77 -28.49 -2.23
C GLY A 198 -57.28 -29.49 -3.28
N VAL A 199 -58.17 -29.93 -4.18
CA VAL A 199 -57.87 -30.87 -5.28
C VAL A 199 -57.30 -30.10 -6.47
N TYR A 200 -56.43 -30.73 -7.27
CA TYR A 200 -55.88 -30.10 -8.47
C TYR A 200 -56.98 -29.72 -9.47
N LEU A 201 -56.86 -28.51 -10.04
CA LEU A 201 -57.64 -28.08 -11.19
C LEU A 201 -57.42 -29.05 -12.35
N MET A 202 -58.47 -29.34 -13.12
CA MET A 202 -58.47 -30.36 -14.17
C MET A 202 -57.29 -30.25 -15.15
N ASN A 203 -56.90 -29.02 -15.52
CA ASN A 203 -55.78 -28.77 -16.43
C ASN A 203 -54.43 -29.18 -15.79
N ALA A 204 -54.19 -28.76 -14.55
CA ALA A 204 -52.98 -29.12 -13.80
C ALA A 204 -52.92 -30.61 -13.44
N PHE A 205 -54.08 -31.23 -13.19
CA PHE A 205 -54.19 -32.67 -12.96
C PHE A 205 -53.78 -33.47 -14.21
N LYS A 206 -54.31 -33.12 -15.39
CA LYS A 206 -53.96 -33.78 -16.66
C LYS A 206 -52.47 -33.66 -16.98
N GLU A 207 -51.87 -32.50 -16.72
CA GLU A 207 -50.44 -32.26 -16.93
C GLU A 207 -49.56 -33.12 -15.99
N LYS A 208 -49.89 -33.19 -14.70
CA LYS A 208 -49.18 -34.03 -13.72
C LYS A 208 -49.43 -35.54 -13.92
N ALA A 209 -50.56 -35.94 -14.50
CA ALA A 209 -50.90 -37.34 -14.76
C ALA A 209 -50.29 -37.88 -16.06
N ARG A 210 -49.97 -37.02 -17.04
CA ARG A 210 -49.45 -37.40 -18.37
C ARG A 210 -48.20 -38.31 -18.32
N PRO A 211 -47.20 -38.09 -17.46
CA PRO A 211 -46.03 -38.98 -17.36
C PRO A 211 -46.37 -40.35 -16.71
N ARG A 212 -47.37 -40.41 -15.84
CA ARG A 212 -47.75 -41.65 -15.11
C ARG A 212 -48.62 -42.58 -15.96
N ILE A 213 -49.45 -42.03 -16.82
CA ILE A 213 -50.32 -42.80 -17.71
C ILE A 213 -49.51 -43.36 -18.90
N GLY A 214 -48.49 -42.65 -19.37
CA GLY A 214 -47.60 -43.15 -20.44
C GLY A 214 -46.67 -44.29 -20.02
N GLY A 215 -46.32 -44.40 -18.74
CA GLY A 215 -45.47 -45.48 -18.20
C GLY A 215 -46.20 -46.77 -17.83
N GLN A 216 -47.54 -46.75 -17.77
CA GLN A 216 -48.36 -47.92 -17.41
C GLN A 216 -48.80 -48.78 -18.62
N LEU A 217 -48.44 -48.38 -19.85
CA LEU A 217 -48.80 -49.09 -21.08
C LEU A 217 -47.71 -50.06 -21.59
N CYS A 218 -46.61 -50.27 -20.86
CA CYS A 218 -45.51 -51.16 -21.28
C CYS A 218 -45.13 -52.23 -20.24
N ALA A 219 -46.09 -53.05 -19.82
CA ALA A 219 -45.78 -54.34 -19.18
C ALA A 219 -46.67 -55.43 -19.81
N PRO A 220 -46.14 -56.30 -20.69
CA PRO A 220 -46.88 -57.46 -21.16
C PRO A 220 -46.91 -58.52 -20.04
N SER A 221 -48.12 -58.99 -19.71
CA SER A 221 -48.35 -60.10 -18.79
C SER A 221 -47.73 -61.40 -19.34
N PRO A 222 -46.99 -62.18 -18.54
CA PRO A 222 -46.52 -63.49 -18.96
C PRO A 222 -47.67 -64.50 -18.83
N LEU A 223 -47.99 -65.19 -19.93
CA LEU A 223 -48.63 -66.51 -19.94
C LEU A 223 -47.56 -67.52 -20.35
#